data_AF-A0A3D1CTH3-F1
#
_entry.id   AF-A0A3D1CTH3-F1
#
_cell.length_a   1.000
_cell.length_b   1.000
_cell.length_c   1.000
_cell.angle_alpha   90.00
_cell.angle_beta   90.00
_cell.angle_gamma   90.00
#
_symmetry.space_group_name_H-M   'P 1'
#
loop_
_entity.id
_entity.type
_entity.pdbx_description
1 polymer ?
#
loop_
_entity_poly.entity_id
_entity_poly.type
_entity_poly.pdbx_seq_one_letter_code
_entity_poly.pdbx_strand_id
1 'polypeptide(L)'
;AKNGDIYVSESNTRRTGGTHAYKTALKLIGRDFMSDSYTLSDNNYQLPNRSRPSFAEILTILKPVLYDKKSREGVVIVSANLLQQGSLAYIIFGHHKKRSLEIENQMIELIKNLK
;
A
#
# COMPACT_ATOMS: atom_id res chain seq x y z
N ALA A 1 -29.25 -0.49 -2.38
CA ALA A 1 -30.05 -0.93 -1.22
C ALA A 1 -29.29 -0.57 0.07
N LYS A 2 -29.98 -0.29 1.18
CA LYS A 2 -29.39 -0.02 2.51
C LYS A 2 -29.87 -1.07 3.55
N ASN A 3 -30.02 -2.32 3.10
CA ASN A 3 -30.59 -3.43 3.87
C ASN A 3 -29.55 -4.40 4.46
N GLY A 4 -28.25 -4.17 4.22
CA GLY A 4 -27.19 -5.05 4.71
C GLY A 4 -26.93 -6.29 3.84
N ASP A 5 -27.76 -6.50 2.80
CA ASP A 5 -27.58 -7.59 1.86
C ASP A 5 -26.45 -7.29 0.85
N ILE A 6 -25.71 -8.34 0.49
CA ILE A 6 -24.61 -8.27 -0.48
C ILE A 6 -25.15 -8.61 -1.86
N TYR A 7 -24.95 -7.72 -2.82
CA TYR A 7 -25.32 -7.92 -4.22
C TYR A 7 -24.09 -7.79 -5.11
N VAL A 8 -23.97 -8.68 -6.09
CA VAL A 8 -22.95 -8.56 -7.14
C VAL A 8 -23.45 -7.59 -8.20
N SER A 9 -22.73 -6.50 -8.44
CA SER A 9 -23.11 -5.47 -9.41
C SER A 9 -22.39 -5.61 -10.75
N GLU A 10 -21.11 -6.01 -10.72
CA GLU A 10 -20.28 -6.14 -11.91
C GLU A 10 -19.21 -7.21 -11.73
N SER A 11 -18.67 -7.71 -12.85
CA SER A 11 -17.51 -8.58 -12.89
C SER A 11 -16.42 -7.96 -13.76
N ASN A 12 -15.19 -7.94 -13.26
CA ASN A 12 -14.02 -7.47 -14.00
C ASN A 12 -13.05 -8.65 -14.21
N THR A 13 -12.86 -9.05 -15.47
CA THR A 13 -12.03 -10.22 -15.83
C THR A 13 -10.56 -9.88 -16.13
N ARG A 14 -10.16 -8.62 -15.91
CA ARG A 14 -8.77 -8.14 -16.09
C ARG A 14 -8.00 -8.09 -14.77
N ARG A 15 -6.68 -7.94 -14.84
CA ARG A 15 -5.87 -7.60 -13.64
C ARG A 15 -6.27 -6.20 -13.16
N THR A 16 -6.60 -6.08 -11.88
CA THR A 16 -6.99 -4.82 -11.24
C THR A 16 -5.99 -4.42 -10.16
N GLY A 17 -6.22 -3.28 -9.50
CA GLY A 17 -5.46 -2.87 -8.32
C GLY A 17 -5.47 -3.92 -7.21
N GLY A 18 -6.58 -4.63 -7.01
CA GLY A 18 -6.65 -5.70 -6.01
C GLY A 18 -5.80 -6.93 -6.35
N THR A 19 -5.54 -7.19 -7.64
CA THR A 19 -4.82 -8.40 -8.07
C THR A 19 -3.38 -8.44 -7.57
N HIS A 20 -2.64 -7.32 -7.67
CA HIS A 20 -1.24 -7.29 -7.25
C HIS A 20 -1.11 -7.21 -5.73
N ALA A 21 -2.01 -6.49 -5.05
CA ALA A 21 -2.10 -6.47 -3.58
C ALA A 21 -2.26 -7.90 -3.03
N TYR A 22 -3.25 -8.65 -3.53
CA TYR A 22 -3.49 -10.03 -3.15
C TYR A 22 -2.29 -10.95 -3.42
N LYS A 23 -1.71 -10.90 -4.63
CA LYS A 23 -0.55 -11.75 -4.98
C LYS A 23 0.68 -11.42 -4.15
N THR A 24 0.90 -10.15 -3.81
CA THR A 24 2.01 -9.71 -2.95
C THR A 24 1.80 -10.21 -1.53
N ALA A 25 0.57 -10.08 -0.99
CA ALA A 25 0.23 -10.58 0.33
C ALA A 25 0.46 -12.10 0.46
N LEU A 26 -0.01 -12.88 -0.53
CA LEU A 26 0.25 -14.32 -0.58
C LEU A 26 1.74 -14.66 -0.59
N LYS A 27 2.55 -13.87 -1.29
CA LYS A 27 3.99 -14.14 -1.44
C LYS A 27 4.80 -13.75 -0.20
N LEU A 28 4.46 -12.63 0.43
CA LEU A 28 5.22 -12.06 1.54
C LEU A 28 4.76 -12.55 2.91
N ILE A 29 3.45 -12.79 3.08
CA ILE A 29 2.88 -13.22 4.36
C ILE A 29 2.61 -14.73 4.35
N GLY A 30 1.94 -15.22 3.31
CA GLY A 30 1.56 -16.63 3.16
C GLY A 30 0.09 -16.82 2.79
N ARG A 31 -0.38 -18.07 2.78
CA ARG A 31 -1.79 -18.40 2.48
C ARG A 31 -2.75 -17.85 3.53
N ASP A 32 -2.30 -17.77 4.77
CA ASP A 32 -3.08 -17.31 5.92
C ASP A 32 -2.98 -15.80 6.14
N PHE A 33 -2.59 -15.03 5.10
CA PHE A 33 -2.39 -13.58 5.24
C PHE A 33 -3.64 -12.83 5.71
N MET A 34 -4.85 -13.36 5.47
CA MET A 34 -6.10 -12.75 5.92
C MET A 34 -6.33 -12.86 7.44
N SER A 35 -5.69 -13.83 8.11
CA SER A 35 -5.67 -13.93 9.58
C SER A 35 -4.42 -13.32 10.19
N ASP A 36 -3.28 -13.48 9.53
CA ASP A 36 -1.96 -13.15 10.09
C ASP A 36 -1.56 -11.68 9.93
N SER A 37 -2.25 -10.96 9.04
CA SER A 37 -1.94 -9.58 8.68
C SER A 37 -3.19 -8.81 8.28
N TYR A 38 -3.13 -7.50 8.48
CA TYR A 38 -4.08 -6.54 7.97
C TYR A 38 -3.42 -5.75 6.85
N THR A 39 -3.89 -5.99 5.62
CA THR A 39 -3.31 -5.39 4.40
C THR A 39 -4.07 -4.13 4.00
N LEU A 40 -3.36 -3.02 3.80
CA LEU A 40 -3.87 -1.81 3.16
C LEU A 40 -3.20 -1.63 1.80
N SER A 41 -3.89 -1.04 0.85
CA SER A 41 -3.29 -0.68 -0.43
C SER A 41 -3.95 0.57 -1.00
N ASP A 42 -3.12 1.50 -1.47
CA ASP A 42 -3.54 2.62 -2.30
C ASP A 42 -2.74 2.59 -3.60
N ASN A 43 -3.44 2.64 -4.71
CA ASN A 43 -2.85 2.55 -6.05
C ASN A 43 -2.62 3.92 -6.69
N ASN A 44 -3.04 5.00 -6.03
CA ASN A 44 -3.01 6.34 -6.60
C ASN A 44 -2.94 7.44 -5.52
N TYR A 45 -2.20 7.19 -4.43
CA TYR A 45 -2.01 8.20 -3.39
C TYR A 45 -1.31 9.42 -3.98
N GLN A 46 -1.98 10.58 -3.95
CA GLN A 46 -1.45 11.81 -4.54
C GLN A 46 -0.33 12.36 -3.65
N LEU A 47 0.85 12.54 -4.23
CA LEU A 47 1.98 13.12 -3.51
C LEU A 47 1.75 14.62 -3.27
N PRO A 48 2.16 15.15 -2.10
CA PRO A 48 1.97 16.56 -1.78
C PRO A 48 2.78 17.45 -2.73
N ASN A 49 2.36 18.71 -2.84
CA ASN A 49 3.03 19.77 -3.60
C ASN A 49 3.28 19.47 -5.09
N ARG A 50 2.58 18.47 -5.66
CA ARG A 50 2.83 17.96 -7.03
C ARG A 50 4.26 17.44 -7.21
N SER A 51 4.88 17.00 -6.12
CA SER A 51 6.23 16.43 -6.13
C SER A 51 6.29 15.18 -7.01
N ARG A 52 7.46 14.98 -7.66
CA ARG A 52 7.73 13.84 -8.56
C ARG A 52 9.10 13.24 -8.25
N PRO A 53 9.28 12.74 -7.01
CA PRO A 53 10.57 12.22 -6.58
C PRO A 53 10.97 11.01 -7.42
N SER A 54 12.28 10.83 -7.59
CA SER A 54 12.86 9.60 -8.10
C SER A 54 12.57 8.43 -7.15
N PHE A 55 12.67 7.22 -7.68
CA PHE A 55 12.53 6.02 -6.86
C PHE A 55 13.57 5.97 -5.72
N ALA A 56 14.80 6.42 -5.97
CA ALA A 56 15.87 6.43 -4.98
C ALA A 56 15.57 7.40 -3.82
N GLU A 57 15.02 8.58 -4.11
CA GLU A 57 14.61 9.54 -3.09
C GLU A 57 13.48 8.98 -2.22
N ILE A 58 12.42 8.45 -2.82
CA ILE A 58 11.32 7.81 -2.07
C ILE A 58 11.82 6.63 -1.24
N LEU A 59 12.68 5.77 -1.80
CA LEU A 59 13.22 4.64 -1.07
C LEU A 59 14.04 5.08 0.14
N THR A 60 14.79 6.17 0.01
CA THR A 60 15.58 6.76 1.10
C THR A 60 14.67 7.35 2.19
N ILE A 61 13.66 8.12 1.81
CA ILE A 61 12.71 8.77 2.72
C ILE A 61 11.89 7.72 3.48
N LEU A 62 11.37 6.71 2.78
CA LEU A 62 10.51 5.69 3.35
C LEU A 62 11.27 4.58 4.08
N LYS A 63 12.61 4.56 4.03
CA LYS A 63 13.46 3.54 4.66
C LYS A 63 13.02 3.14 6.08
N PRO A 64 12.61 4.06 6.98
CA PRO A 64 12.18 3.70 8.34
C PRO A 64 10.92 2.84 8.42
N VAL A 65 10.08 2.87 7.38
CA VAL A 65 8.78 2.18 7.35
C VAL A 65 8.68 1.17 6.21
N LEU A 66 9.74 0.97 5.42
CA LEU A 66 9.76 -0.06 4.37
C LEU A 66 9.54 -1.44 4.97
N TYR A 67 8.94 -2.31 4.17
CA TYR A 67 8.66 -3.69 4.53
C TYR A 67 9.93 -4.42 5.04
N ASP A 68 9.84 -4.92 6.26
CA ASP A 68 10.87 -5.76 6.87
C ASP A 68 10.44 -7.23 6.84
N LYS A 69 11.34 -8.10 6.36
CA LYS A 69 11.05 -9.53 6.20
C LYS A 69 10.96 -10.28 7.53
N LYS A 70 11.59 -9.78 8.60
CA LYS A 70 11.61 -10.47 9.90
C LYS A 70 10.30 -10.21 10.64
N SER A 71 9.87 -8.95 10.71
CA SER A 71 8.57 -8.58 11.29
C SER A 71 7.40 -8.95 10.37
N ARG A 72 7.64 -9.02 9.05
CA ARG A 72 6.61 -9.10 8.00
C ARG A 72 5.65 -7.90 8.00
N GLU A 73 6.13 -6.74 8.45
CA GLU A 73 5.39 -5.48 8.47
C GLU A 73 6.09 -4.40 7.64
N GLY A 74 5.33 -3.40 7.22
CA GLY A 74 5.82 -2.18 6.59
C GLY A 74 5.26 -1.94 5.19
N VAL A 75 5.79 -0.90 4.55
CA VAL A 75 5.37 -0.39 3.25
C VAL A 75 6.14 -1.09 2.13
N VAL A 76 5.41 -1.60 1.14
CA VAL A 76 5.94 -2.07 -0.14
C VAL A 76 5.57 -1.02 -1.20
N ILE A 77 6.56 -0.46 -1.87
CA ILE A 77 6.34 0.42 -3.02
C ILE A 77 6.00 -0.44 -4.23
N VAL A 78 4.85 -0.18 -4.85
CA VAL A 78 4.30 -1.01 -5.92
C VAL A 78 4.76 -0.56 -7.31
N SER A 79 4.91 0.75 -7.53
CA SER A 79 5.21 1.30 -8.85
C SER A 79 6.09 2.54 -8.77
N ALA A 80 7.29 2.45 -9.34
CA ALA A 80 8.17 3.61 -9.53
C ALA A 80 7.66 4.55 -10.65
N ASN A 81 6.94 4.01 -11.64
CA ASN A 81 6.45 4.81 -12.77
C ASN A 81 5.39 5.85 -12.35
N LEU A 82 4.57 5.53 -11.35
CA LEU A 82 3.55 6.46 -10.86
C LEU A 82 4.15 7.68 -10.14
N LEU A 83 5.38 7.57 -9.63
CA LEU A 83 6.07 8.71 -9.03
C LEU A 83 6.28 9.84 -10.04
N GLN A 84 6.55 9.51 -11.31
CA GLN A 84 6.65 10.49 -12.41
C GLN A 84 5.32 11.18 -12.71
N GLN A 85 4.21 10.58 -12.31
CA GLN A 85 2.86 11.13 -12.42
C GLN A 85 2.44 11.89 -11.16
N GLY A 86 3.31 11.98 -10.14
CA GLY A 86 3.02 12.64 -8.86
C GLY A 86 2.17 11.78 -7.92
N SER A 87 2.24 10.45 -8.06
CA SER A 87 1.47 9.53 -7.21
C SER A 87 2.35 8.39 -6.68
N LEU A 88 2.08 7.96 -5.45
CA LEU A 88 2.68 6.78 -4.84
C LEU A 88 1.66 5.65 -4.83
N ALA A 89 2.03 4.50 -5.40
CA ALA A 89 1.28 3.26 -5.18
C ALA A 89 2.03 2.39 -4.18
N TYR A 90 1.31 1.91 -3.17
CA TYR A 90 1.89 1.14 -2.08
C TYR A 90 0.94 0.07 -1.54
N ILE A 91 1.53 -0.91 -0.85
CA ILE A 91 0.84 -1.88 -0.01
C ILE A 91 1.46 -1.79 1.39
N ILE A 92 0.64 -1.83 2.43
CA ILE A 92 1.09 -1.89 3.82
C ILE A 92 0.66 -3.22 4.41
N PHE A 93 1.59 -3.86 5.10
CA PHE A 93 1.32 -5.01 5.96
C PHE A 93 1.55 -4.61 7.41
N GLY A 94 0.60 -4.95 8.29
CA GLY A 94 0.74 -4.82 9.74
C GLY A 94 -0.07 -5.92 10.42
N HIS A 95 0.28 -6.31 11.63
CA HIS A 95 -0.39 -7.46 12.29
C HIS A 95 -1.89 -7.26 12.54
N HIS A 96 -2.36 -6.02 12.64
CA HIS A 96 -3.77 -5.69 12.84
C HIS A 96 -4.07 -4.29 12.30
N LYS A 97 -5.36 -3.97 12.15
CA LYS A 97 -5.83 -2.69 11.58
C LYS A 97 -5.13 -1.46 12.17
N LYS A 98 -5.07 -1.34 13.50
CA LYS A 98 -4.43 -0.20 14.18
C LYS A 98 -2.97 -0.03 13.75
N ARG A 99 -2.22 -1.13 13.63
CA ARG A 99 -0.80 -1.11 13.29
C ARG A 99 -0.58 -0.74 11.82
N SER A 100 -1.41 -1.25 10.91
CA SER A 100 -1.33 -0.86 9.49
C SER A 100 -1.62 0.63 9.29
N LEU A 101 -2.58 1.19 10.03
CA LEU A 101 -2.87 2.63 10.02
C LEU A 101 -1.75 3.47 10.64
N GLU A 102 -1.08 2.98 11.69
CA GLU A 102 0.09 3.66 12.25
C GLU A 102 1.25 3.73 11.23
N ILE A 103 1.52 2.63 10.52
CA ILE A 103 2.53 2.58 9.46
C ILE A 103 2.17 3.55 8.33
N GLU A 104 0.89 3.60 7.92
CA GLU A 104 0.39 4.52 6.90
C GLU A 104 0.59 5.98 7.31
N ASN A 105 0.22 6.34 8.54
CA ASN A 105 0.43 7.69 9.07
C ASN A 105 1.91 8.05 9.12
N GLN A 106 2.78 7.13 9.55
CA GLN A 106 4.24 7.37 9.56
C GLN A 106 4.77 7.57 8.13
N MET A 107 4.31 6.78 7.17
CA MET A 107 4.65 6.95 5.75
C MET A 107 4.22 8.33 5.25
N ILE A 108 2.97 8.74 5.51
CA ILE A 108 2.43 10.06 5.13
C ILE A 108 3.25 11.19 5.76
N GLU A 109 3.59 11.08 7.04
CA GLU A 109 4.40 12.07 7.76
C GLU A 109 5.81 12.22 7.17
N LEU A 110 6.43 11.12 6.71
CA LEU A 110 7.75 11.14 6.06
C LEU A 110 7.72 11.86 4.71
N ILE A 111 6.60 11.77 3.98
CA ILE A 111 6.49 12.33 2.62
C ILE A 111 5.78 13.70 2.57
N LYS A 112 5.22 14.18 3.68
CA LYS A 112 4.43 15.44 3.74
C LYS A 112 5.18 16.68 3.24
N ASN A 113 6.50 16.69 3.40
CA ASN A 113 7.38 17.81 3.06
C ASN A 113 8.16 17.58 1.75
N LEU A 114 7.77 16.60 0.94
CA LEU A 114 8.31 16.46 -0.41
C LEU A 114 8.08 17.76 -1.19
N LYS A 115 9.15 18.23 -1.81
CA LYS A 115 9.14 19.41 -2.67
C LYS A 115 8.81 19.02 -4.10
#